data_AF-A0A077MB86-F1
#
_entry.id   AF-A0A077MB86-F1
#
_cell.length_a   1.000
_cell.length_b   1.000
_cell.length_c   1.000
_cell.angle_alpha   90.00
_cell.angle_beta   90.00
_cell.angle_gamma   90.00
#
_symmetry.space_group_name_H-M   'P 1'
#
loop_
_entity.id
_entity.type
_entity.pdbx_description
1 polymer ?
#
loop_
_entity_poly.entity_id
_entity_poly.type
_entity_poly.pdbx_seq_one_letter_code
_entity_poly.pdbx_strand_id
1 'polypeptide(L)' 'MPDSTPAERLRIALDLFDLGVEMTRARLMREHPDWTPEQVQEGVTAWLRDRPGAELGDCVGRLASPERIQRITG' A
#
# COMPACT_ATOMS: atom_id res chain seq x y z
N MET A 1 6.26 -16.76 5.87
CA MET A 1 7.71 -16.75 6.17
C MET A 1 7.86 -16.99 7.67
N PRO A 2 7.91 -18.25 8.12
CA PRO A 2 7.90 -18.58 9.55
C PRO A 2 9.14 -18.05 10.30
N ASP A 3 10.24 -17.78 9.57
CA ASP A 3 11.52 -17.40 10.16
C ASP A 3 11.95 -15.95 9.96
N SER A 4 11.10 -15.08 9.38
CA SER A 4 11.47 -13.68 9.18
C SER A 4 11.22 -12.82 10.43
N THR A 5 12.13 -11.89 10.69
CA THR A 5 11.98 -10.84 11.70
C THR A 5 10.91 -9.82 11.28
N PRO A 6 10.32 -9.05 12.22
CA PRO A 6 9.41 -7.94 11.88
C PRO A 6 10.03 -6.92 10.91
N ALA A 7 11.33 -6.63 11.05
CA ALA A 7 12.03 -5.68 10.17
C ALA A 7 12.12 -6.19 8.72
N GLU A 8 12.41 -7.49 8.54
CA GLU A 8 12.44 -8.10 7.20
C GLU A 8 11.06 -8.11 6.55
N ARG A 9 10.00 -8.40 7.32
CA ARG A 9 8.63 -8.33 6.80
C ARG A 9 8.24 -6.92 6.39
N LEU A 10 8.62 -5.92 7.18
CA LEU A 10 8.37 -4.52 6.83
C LEU A 10 9.11 -4.13 5.55
N ARG A 11 10.39 -4.52 5.41
CA ARG A 11 11.15 -4.23 4.19
C ARG A 11 10.49 -4.83 2.95
N ILE A 12 10.08 -6.09 3.02
CA ILE A 12 9.33 -6.74 1.94
C ILE A 12 8.03 -5.99 1.63
N ALA A 13 7.29 -5.55 2.65
CA ALA A 13 6.05 -4.80 2.43
C ALA A 13 6.29 -3.46 1.73
N LEU A 14 7.38 -2.76 2.06
CA LEU A 14 7.78 -1.52 1.39
C LEU A 14 8.22 -1.79 -0.06
N ASP A 15 9.01 -2.83 -0.29
CA ASP A 15 9.43 -3.22 -1.65
C ASP A 15 8.21 -3.55 -2.54
N LEU A 16 7.22 -4.26 -1.97
CA LEU A 16 5.97 -4.57 -2.67
C LEU A 16 5.10 -3.33 -2.92
N PHE A 17 5.12 -2.37 -1.98
CA PHE A 17 4.44 -1.10 -2.16
C PHE A 17 5.03 -0.32 -3.33
N ASP A 18 6.35 -0.17 -3.39
CA ASP A 18 7.04 0.54 -4.47
C ASP A 18 6.78 -0.13 -5.82
N LEU A 19 6.85 -1.47 -5.86
CA LEU A 19 6.50 -2.23 -7.06
C LEU A 19 5.06 -1.98 -7.52
N GLY A 20 4.10 -1.97 -6.59
CA GLY A 20 2.69 -1.70 -6.89
C GLY A 20 2.44 -0.30 -7.45
N VAL A 21 3.18 0.70 -6.98
CA VAL A 21 3.14 2.07 -7.50
C VAL A 21 3.63 2.11 -8.95
N GLU A 22 4.75 1.46 -9.26
CA GLU A 22 5.30 1.43 -10.62
C GLU A 22 4.40 0.66 -11.60
N MET A 23 3.83 -0.45 -11.16
CA MET A 23 2.84 -1.20 -11.96
C MET A 23 1.59 -0.36 -12.26
N THR A 24 1.13 0.43 -11.28
CA THR A 24 -0.02 1.33 -11.46
C THR A 24 0.31 2.45 -12.44
N ARG A 25 1.49 3.07 -12.32
CA ARG A 25 1.98 4.08 -13.27
C ARG A 25 1.99 3.52 -14.70
N ALA A 26 2.60 2.35 -14.90
CA ALA A 26 2.67 1.71 -16.22
C ALA A 26 1.28 1.36 -16.78
N ARG A 27 0.37 0.90 -15.93
CA ARG A 27 -1.03 0.65 -16.29
C ARG A 27 -1.72 1.92 -16.77
N LEU A 28 -1.61 3.03 -16.02
CA LEU A 28 -2.24 4.31 -16.37
C LEU A 28 -1.71 4.87 -17.68
N MET A 29 -0.38 4.79 -17.92
CA MET A 29 0.22 5.21 -19.19
C MET A 29 -0.31 4.39 -20.38
N ARG A 30 -0.58 3.10 -20.18
CA ARG A 30 -1.16 2.22 -21.22
C ARG A 30 -2.65 2.51 -21.46
N GLU A 31 -3.40 2.81 -20.40
CA GLU A 31 -4.85 3.09 -20.48
C GLU A 31 -5.14 4.51 -20.97
N HIS A 32 -4.20 5.44 -20.77
CA HIS A 32 -4.32 6.84 -21.13
C HIS A 32 -3.05 7.34 -21.84
N PRO A 33 -2.86 6.98 -23.13
CA PRO A 33 -1.65 7.34 -23.87
C PRO A 33 -1.46 8.85 -24.04
N ASP A 34 -2.53 9.64 -23.93
CA ASP A 34 -2.51 11.10 -24.10
C ASP A 34 -2.24 11.86 -22.79
N TRP A 35 -2.10 11.16 -21.66
CA TRP A 35 -1.85 11.82 -20.38
C TRP A 35 -0.43 12.37 -20.29
N THR A 36 -0.32 13.58 -19.74
CA THR A 36 0.98 14.13 -19.37
C THR A 36 1.56 13.40 -18.16
N PRO A 37 2.88 13.47 -17.92
CA PRO A 37 3.50 12.90 -16.72
C PRO A 37 2.83 13.33 -15.40
N GLU A 38 2.37 14.58 -15.33
CA GLU A 38 1.69 15.15 -14.17
C GLU A 38 0.32 14.49 -13.96
N GLN A 39 -0.45 14.30 -15.04
CA GLN A 39 -1.75 13.63 -14.98
C GLN A 39 -1.62 12.15 -14.56
N VAL A 40 -0.58 11.46 -15.03
CA VAL A 40 -0.27 10.10 -14.57
C VAL A 40 0.03 10.11 -13.06
N GLN A 41 0.84 11.06 -12.59
CA GLN A 41 1.17 11.18 -11.17
C GLN A 41 -0.06 11.49 -10.30
N GLU A 42 -0.97 12.34 -10.77
CA GLU A 42 -2.25 12.60 -10.12
C GLU A 42 -3.11 11.34 -10.06
N GLY A 43 -3.19 10.57 -11.15
CA GLY A 43 -3.89 9.29 -11.20
C GLY A 43 -3.33 8.25 -10.21
N VAL A 44 -2.01 8.11 -10.12
CA VAL A 44 -1.35 7.26 -9.12
C VAL A 44 -1.70 7.72 -7.70
N THR A 45 -1.71 9.04 -7.47
CA THR A 45 -2.04 9.62 -6.16
C THR A 45 -3.50 9.34 -5.78
N ALA A 46 -4.42 9.46 -6.73
CA ALA A 46 -5.83 9.13 -6.53
C ALA A 46 -6.00 7.64 -6.20
N TRP A 47 -5.32 6.76 -6.95
CA TRP A 47 -5.33 5.31 -6.70
C TRP A 47 -4.79 4.95 -5.31
N LEU A 48 -3.71 5.59 -4.85
CA LEU A 48 -3.17 5.35 -3.51
C LEU A 48 -4.14 5.71 -2.37
N ARG A 49 -5.04 6.68 -2.59
CA ARG A 49 -6.03 7.10 -1.58
C ARG A 49 -7.22 6.16 -1.52
N ASP A 50 -7.72 5.73 -2.67
CA ASP A 50 -8.95 4.94 -2.78
C ASP A 50 -8.68 3.43 -2.72
N ARG A 51 -7.53 2.97 -3.27
CA ARG A 51 -7.10 1.57 -3.44
C ARG A 51 -8.30 0.63 -3.73
N PRO A 52 -8.94 0.76 -4.92
CA PRO A 52 -10.11 -0.03 -5.27
C PRO A 52 -9.82 -1.54 -5.19
N GLY A 53 -10.67 -2.27 -4.47
CA GLY A 53 -10.52 -3.70 -4.14
C GLY A 53 -9.76 -3.99 -2.83
N ALA A 54 -9.24 -2.96 -2.16
CA ALA A 54 -8.56 -3.04 -0.87
C ALA A 54 -8.99 -1.89 0.05
N GLU A 55 -10.27 -1.51 0.02
CA GLU A 55 -10.84 -0.40 0.79
C GLU A 55 -10.69 -0.62 2.31
N LEU A 56 -10.61 -1.88 2.75
CA LEU A 56 -10.39 -2.30 4.13
C LEU A 56 -8.92 -2.66 4.43
N GLY A 57 -8.01 -2.40 3.49
CA GLY A 57 -6.62 -2.85 3.52
C GLY A 57 -6.46 -4.33 3.17
N ASP A 58 -5.22 -4.81 3.27
CA ASP A 58 -4.83 -6.15 2.79
C ASP A 58 -5.25 -7.29 3.74
N CYS A 59 -5.81 -6.96 4.91
CA CYS A 59 -6.42 -7.92 5.83
C CYS A 59 -7.46 -7.22 6.73
N VAL A 60 -8.49 -7.97 7.16
CA VAL A 60 -9.41 -7.49 8.20
C VAL A 60 -8.60 -7.33 9.49
N GLY A 61 -8.40 -6.08 9.93
CA GLY A 61 -7.72 -5.80 11.18
C GLY A 61 -8.38 -6.53 12.36
N ARG A 62 -7.58 -7.04 13.30
CA ARG A 62 -8.11 -7.57 14.57
C ARG A 62 -8.21 -6.43 15.58
N LEU A 63 -9.37 -6.29 16.21
CA LEU A 63 -9.54 -5.39 17.35
C LEU A 63 -8.52 -5.76 18.44
N ALA A 64 -7.65 -4.82 18.81
CA ALA A 64 -6.78 -4.97 19.96
C ALA A 64 -7.57 -4.69 21.23
N SER A 65 -7.41 -5.52 22.28
CA SER A 65 -7.97 -5.21 23.59
C SER A 65 -7.34 -3.93 24.14
N PRO A 66 -8.07 -3.13 24.95
CA PRO A 66 -7.54 -1.91 25.55
C PRO A 66 -6.22 -2.13 26.31
N GLU A 67 -6.09 -3.27 26.99
CA GLU A 67 -4.88 -3.70 27.70
C GLU A 67 -3.67 -3.89 26.78
N ARG A 68 -3.90 -4.35 25.54
CA ARG A 68 -2.85 -4.54 24.55
C ARG A 68 -2.34 -3.22 23.99
N ILE A 69 -3.22 -2.24 23.86
CA ILE A 69 -2.88 -0.90 23.35
C ILE A 69 -2.02 -0.15 24.39
N GLN A 70 -2.42 -0.17 25.67
CA GLN A 70 -1.69 0.50 26.76
C GLN A 70 -0.24 0.02 26.91
N ARG A 71 0.02 -1.26 26.62
CA ARG A 71 1.36 -1.87 26.73
C ARG A 71 2.28 -1.57 25.55
N ILE A 72 1.76 -1.00 24.46
CA ILE A 72 2.54 -0.59 23.28
C ILE A 72 2.89 0.90 23.36
N THR A 73 2.05 1.69 24.04
CA THR A 73 2.21 3.14 24.19
C THR A 73 2.87 3.57 25.51
N GLY A 74 3.17 2.62 26.39
CA GLY A 74 3.78 2.84 27.71
C GLY A 74 5.25 2.48 27.75
#